data_AF-A0A965B0D6-F1
#
_entry.id   AF-A0A965B0D6-F1
#
_cell.length_a   1.000
_cell.length_b   1.000
_cell.length_c   1.000
_cell.angle_alpha   90.00
_cell.angle_beta   90.00
_cell.angle_gamma   90.00
#
_symmetry.space_group_name_H-M   'P 1'
#
loop_
_entity.id
_entity.type
_entity.pdbx_description
1 polymer ?
#
loop_
_entity_poly.entity_id
_entity_poly.type
_entity_poly.pdbx_seq_one_letter_code
_entity_poly.pdbx_strand_id
1 'polypeptide(L)'
;MPIPKRNQNEDNQKFVSRCMGNETMKKEYPDSKQRVAICLGQTRKSKSTLLDQVLEILGFTVSFDCEECGDFEELTLSNLIIPTDDQYIDVGEETEEYDISHMTASEYQGRKVTLNKPFRTPNGPKKSAVYVKNDKGKVVIVRFGDPNMKIKKNIPSRRKSFRARHNCDNPGPKWKARYWSCKAW
;
A
#
# COMPACT_ATOMS: atom_id res chain seq x y z
N MET A 1 23.10 16.86 29.78
CA MET A 1 23.58 15.46 29.83
C MET A 1 24.34 15.17 28.55
N PRO A 2 25.66 14.89 28.59
CA PRO A 2 26.47 14.97 27.40
C PRO A 2 26.53 13.64 26.65
N ILE A 3 25.56 13.41 25.76
CA ILE A 3 25.75 12.45 24.68
C ILE A 3 27.02 12.85 23.90
N PRO A 4 27.93 11.92 23.55
CA PRO A 4 29.17 12.26 22.87
C PRO A 4 28.90 12.99 21.56
N LYS A 5 29.37 14.23 21.43
CA LYS A 5 29.28 14.97 20.16
C LYS A 5 30.43 14.59 19.23
N ARG A 6 30.18 14.69 17.92
CA ARG A 6 31.20 14.53 16.88
C ARG A 6 32.18 15.70 16.91
N ASN A 7 33.46 15.42 16.76
CA ASN A 7 34.45 16.46 16.53
C ASN A 7 34.35 16.97 15.07
N GLN A 8 34.82 18.19 14.80
CA GLN A 8 34.67 18.81 13.48
C GLN A 8 35.39 18.02 12.36
N ASN A 9 36.52 17.39 12.67
CA ASN A 9 37.40 16.69 11.72
C ASN A 9 37.51 15.16 11.99
N GLU A 10 36.55 14.56 12.70
CA GLU A 10 36.56 13.12 13.00
C GLU A 10 35.78 12.34 11.92
N ASP A 11 36.38 11.26 11.43
CA ASP A 11 35.72 10.33 10.52
C ASP A 11 34.46 9.71 11.16
N ASN A 12 33.43 9.47 10.34
CA ASN A 12 32.14 9.00 10.79
C ASN A 12 32.23 7.62 11.47
N GLN A 13 33.05 6.71 10.95
CA GLN A 13 33.21 5.37 11.54
C GLN A 13 33.94 5.46 12.89
N LYS A 14 34.92 6.35 12.98
CA LYS A 14 35.70 6.60 14.21
C LYS A 14 34.81 7.18 15.32
N PHE A 15 33.92 8.11 14.98
CA PHE A 15 32.93 8.65 15.90
C PHE A 15 31.93 7.58 16.37
N VAL A 16 31.38 6.78 15.45
CA VAL A 16 30.39 5.73 15.79
C VAL A 16 31.01 4.72 16.76
N SER A 17 32.26 4.33 16.54
CA SER A 17 32.99 3.42 17.43
C SER A 17 33.14 4.00 18.85
N ARG A 18 33.51 5.28 18.96
CA ARG A 18 33.61 6.00 20.24
C ARG A 18 32.25 6.18 20.93
N CYS A 19 31.21 6.47 20.16
CA CYS A 19 29.84 6.64 20.66
C CYS A 19 29.28 5.32 21.20
N MET A 20 29.44 4.21 20.47
CA MET A 20 29.01 2.87 20.89
C MET A 20 29.79 2.33 22.09
N GLY A 21 31.07 2.69 22.19
CA GLY A 21 31.95 2.27 23.28
C GLY A 21 31.77 3.03 24.59
N ASN A 22 31.09 4.18 24.57
CA ASN A 22 30.97 5.07 25.72
C ASN A 22 30.12 4.45 26.84
N GLU A 23 30.61 4.51 28.09
CA GLU A 23 29.92 3.94 29.25
C GLU A 23 28.54 4.57 29.50
N THR A 24 28.40 5.89 29.26
CA THR A 24 27.10 6.58 29.39
C THR A 24 26.09 6.07 28.38
N MET A 25 26.53 5.80 27.14
CA MET A 25 25.67 5.24 26.09
C MET A 25 25.25 3.80 26.41
N LYS A 26 26.17 2.99 26.94
CA LYS A 26 25.84 1.62 27.39
C LYS A 26 24.86 1.60 28.57
N LYS A 27 24.95 2.58 29.47
CA LYS A 27 24.10 2.71 30.65
C LYS A 27 22.70 3.23 30.32
N GLU A 28 22.59 4.27 29.49
CA GLU A 28 21.30 4.89 29.15
C GLU A 28 20.54 4.12 28.07
N TYR A 29 21.27 3.46 27.16
CA TYR A 29 20.69 2.72 26.06
C TYR A 29 21.27 1.29 26.08
N PRO A 30 20.73 0.37 26.89
CA PRO A 30 21.24 -1.00 26.98
C PRO A 30 21.02 -1.81 25.69
N ASP A 31 19.99 -1.49 24.91
CA ASP A 31 19.77 -2.09 23.60
C ASP A 31 20.82 -1.61 22.57
N SER A 32 21.50 -2.58 21.94
CA SER A 32 22.52 -2.31 20.94
C SER A 32 21.94 -1.62 19.70
N LYS A 33 20.73 -2.00 19.28
CA LYS A 33 20.07 -1.41 18.10
C LYS A 33 19.75 0.06 18.34
N GLN A 34 19.21 0.37 19.51
CA GLN A 34 18.91 1.75 19.91
C GLN A 34 20.18 2.61 20.00
N ARG A 35 21.28 2.07 20.55
CA ARG A 35 22.58 2.79 20.56
C ARG A 35 23.10 3.07 19.17
N VAL A 36 23.07 2.06 18.28
CA VAL A 36 23.55 2.21 16.90
C VAL A 36 22.75 3.29 16.18
N ALA A 37 21.43 3.29 16.32
CA ALA A 37 20.56 4.30 15.71
C ALA A 37 20.88 5.72 16.18
N ILE A 38 21.15 5.92 17.48
CA ILE A 38 21.50 7.24 18.04
C ILE A 38 22.88 7.68 17.56
N CYS A 39 23.86 6.78 17.57
CA CYS A 39 25.23 7.09 17.14
C CYS A 39 25.31 7.39 15.63
N LEU A 40 24.61 6.62 14.80
CA LEU A 40 24.50 6.89 13.36
C LEU A 40 23.64 8.12 13.06
N GLY A 41 22.63 8.40 13.87
CA GLY A 41 21.80 9.61 13.73
C GLY A 41 22.62 10.90 13.88
N GLN A 42 23.74 10.87 14.61
CA GLN A 42 24.60 12.04 14.81
C GLN A 42 25.64 12.24 13.72
N THR A 43 25.94 11.23 12.90
CA THR A 43 26.82 11.39 11.73
C THR A 43 26.08 12.04 10.56
N ARG A 44 24.74 11.94 10.51
CA ARG A 44 23.87 12.48 9.45
C ARG A 44 23.71 14.02 9.42
N LYS A 45 24.67 14.77 9.97
CA LYS A 45 24.67 16.24 10.00
C LYS A 45 25.59 16.89 8.96
N SER A 46 25.90 16.24 7.84
CA SER A 46 26.53 16.92 6.70
C SER A 46 25.47 17.34 5.69
N LYS A 47 24.98 18.58 5.85
CA LYS A 47 24.32 19.45 4.84
C LYS A 47 23.76 18.73 3.60
N SER A 48 22.72 17.92 3.77
CA SER A 48 21.95 17.37 2.66
C SER A 48 20.51 17.86 2.80
N THR A 49 19.91 18.26 1.68
CA THR A 49 18.58 18.85 1.66
C THR A 49 17.55 17.84 2.17
N LEU A 50 16.35 18.30 2.54
CA LEU A 50 15.27 17.41 3.00
C LEU A 50 14.95 16.31 1.96
N LEU A 51 15.17 16.61 0.68
CA LEU A 51 15.12 15.65 -0.41
C LEU A 51 16.19 14.56 -0.31
N ASP A 52 17.45 14.90 -0.03
CA ASP A 52 18.52 13.91 0.12
C ASP A 52 18.27 12.97 1.32
N GLN A 53 17.71 13.50 2.41
CA GLN A 53 17.31 12.70 3.56
C GLN A 53 16.17 11.74 3.20
N VAL A 54 15.19 12.21 2.43
CA VAL A 54 14.09 11.37 1.95
C VAL A 54 14.60 10.32 0.95
N LEU A 55 15.51 10.68 0.06
CA LEU A 55 16.13 9.76 -0.90
C LEU A 55 16.97 8.68 -0.19
N GLU A 56 17.72 9.02 0.87
CA GLU A 56 18.40 8.04 1.72
C GLU A 56 17.41 7.12 2.45
N ILE A 57 16.36 7.68 3.06
CA ILE A 57 15.34 6.90 3.79
C ILE A 57 14.61 5.93 2.86
N LEU A 58 14.35 6.35 1.62
CA LEU A 58 13.71 5.54 0.59
C LEU A 58 14.69 4.59 -0.11
N GLY A 59 15.99 4.59 0.27
CA GLY A 59 17.01 3.71 -0.29
C GLY A 59 17.42 4.06 -1.72
N PHE A 60 17.05 5.24 -2.22
CA PHE A 60 17.27 5.67 -3.59
C PHE A 60 18.73 6.07 -3.87
N THR A 61 19.49 6.42 -2.81
CA THR A 61 20.93 6.71 -2.90
C THR A 61 21.83 5.48 -2.67
N VAL A 62 21.26 4.32 -2.29
CA VAL A 62 22.02 3.07 -2.07
C VAL A 62 21.92 2.14 -3.27
N SER A 63 21.68 2.70 -4.44
CA SER A 63 21.67 1.96 -5.70
C SER A 63 22.55 2.70 -6.69
N PHE A 64 23.88 2.49 -6.62
CA PHE A 64 24.70 2.28 -7.83
C PHE A 64 26.20 1.99 -7.66
N ASP A 65 26.75 1.68 -6.48
CA ASP A 65 28.11 1.10 -6.43
C ASP A 65 28.02 -0.42 -6.26
N CYS A 66 27.46 -1.07 -7.28
CA CYS A 66 27.58 -2.51 -7.47
C CYS A 66 28.79 -2.73 -8.38
N GLU A 67 29.99 -2.88 -7.79
CA GLU A 67 31.24 -3.18 -8.52
C GLU A 67 31.19 -4.52 -9.28
N GLU A 68 30.16 -5.32 -9.07
CA GLU A 68 29.92 -6.61 -9.74
C GLU A 68 28.55 -6.67 -10.43
N CYS A 69 28.00 -5.51 -10.80
CA CYS A 69 26.90 -5.44 -11.76
C CYS A 69 27.56 -5.11 -13.10
N GLY A 70 27.67 -6.11 -13.97
CA GLY A 70 28.32 -6.00 -15.27
C GLY A 70 27.90 -4.75 -16.04
N ASP A 71 28.82 -4.29 -16.88
CA ASP A 71 28.74 -3.07 -17.69
C ASP A 71 27.30 -2.71 -18.08
N PHE A 72 26.84 -1.53 -17.64
CA PHE A 72 25.61 -0.94 -18.15
C PHE A 72 25.85 -0.55 -19.61
N GLU A 73 25.59 -1.47 -20.54
CA GLU A 73 25.43 -1.10 -21.93
C GLU A 73 24.21 -0.18 -22.05
N GLU A 74 24.44 1.03 -22.57
CA GLU A 74 23.34 1.95 -22.86
C GLU A 74 22.39 1.27 -23.87
N LEU A 75 21.09 1.29 -23.55
CA LEU A 75 20.04 0.83 -24.44
C LEU A 75 20.03 1.71 -25.71
N THR A 76 20.66 1.20 -26.75
CA THR A 76 20.68 1.80 -28.08
C THR A 76 19.57 1.20 -28.93
N LEU A 77 19.15 1.92 -29.98
CA LEU A 77 18.12 1.44 -30.92
C LEU A 77 18.52 0.10 -31.59
N SER A 78 19.81 -0.20 -31.67
CA SER A 78 20.36 -1.46 -32.18
C SER A 78 20.23 -2.64 -31.21
N ASN A 79 20.16 -2.37 -29.90
CA ASN A 79 20.10 -3.39 -28.86
C ASN A 79 18.68 -3.53 -28.26
N LEU A 80 17.75 -2.67 -28.69
CA LEU A 80 16.35 -2.73 -28.30
C LEU A 80 15.61 -3.82 -29.09
N ILE A 81 15.53 -5.01 -28.50
CA ILE A 81 14.72 -6.12 -29.05
C ILE A 81 13.27 -5.92 -28.61
N ILE A 82 12.42 -5.49 -29.53
CA ILE A 82 10.96 -5.46 -29.31
C ILE A 82 10.41 -6.84 -29.73
N PRO A 83 9.78 -7.60 -28.82
CA PRO A 83 9.16 -8.87 -29.18
C PRO A 83 8.11 -8.66 -30.25
N THR A 84 8.11 -9.52 -31.26
CA THR A 84 7.08 -9.55 -32.29
C THR A 84 5.78 -10.14 -31.72
N ASP A 85 4.62 -9.80 -32.29
CA ASP A 85 3.30 -10.19 -31.74
C ASP A 85 3.12 -11.72 -31.56
N ASP A 86 3.83 -12.52 -32.35
CA ASP A 86 3.88 -13.99 -32.29
C ASP A 86 4.68 -14.54 -31.09
N GLN A 87 5.50 -13.72 -30.45
CA GLN A 87 6.23 -14.07 -29.22
C GLN A 87 5.44 -13.75 -27.94
N TYR A 88 4.31 -13.04 -28.06
CA TYR A 88 3.41 -12.83 -26.93
C TYR A 88 2.58 -14.09 -26.68
N ILE A 89 2.90 -14.80 -25.60
CA ILE A 89 2.07 -15.90 -25.10
C ILE A 89 0.90 -15.28 -24.33
N ASP A 90 -0.31 -15.34 -24.89
CA ASP A 90 -1.53 -15.01 -24.16
C ASP A 90 -1.79 -16.10 -23.11
N VAL A 91 -1.53 -15.76 -21.84
CA VAL A 91 -1.68 -16.67 -20.69
C VAL A 91 -3.16 -16.95 -20.37
N GLY A 92 -4.11 -16.35 -21.10
CA GLY A 92 -5.54 -16.66 -20.96
C GLY A 92 -6.11 -16.27 -19.60
N GLU A 93 -5.49 -15.31 -18.91
CA GLU A 93 -6.05 -14.75 -17.69
C GLU A 93 -7.28 -13.90 -18.03
N GLU A 94 -8.36 -14.10 -17.27
CA GLU A 94 -9.54 -13.22 -17.29
C GLU A 94 -9.08 -11.79 -16.92
N THR A 95 -8.89 -10.95 -17.94
CA THR A 95 -8.60 -9.53 -17.73
C THR A 95 -9.87 -8.84 -17.24
N GLU A 96 -9.94 -8.56 -15.94
CA GLU A 96 -11.00 -7.71 -15.39
C GLU A 96 -10.73 -6.25 -15.81
N GLU A 97 -11.47 -5.76 -16.79
CA GLU A 97 -11.44 -4.35 -17.19
C GLU A 97 -11.99 -3.48 -16.03
N TYR A 98 -11.09 -2.77 -15.35
CA TYR A 98 -11.44 -1.84 -14.30
C TYR A 98 -11.68 -0.45 -14.89
N ASP A 99 -12.94 -0.02 -14.98
CA ASP A 99 -13.30 1.36 -15.36
C ASP A 99 -12.93 2.35 -14.23
N ILE A 100 -11.73 2.94 -14.33
CA ILE A 100 -11.16 3.88 -13.35
C ILE A 100 -11.87 5.24 -13.38
N SER A 101 -12.59 5.58 -14.46
CA SER A 101 -13.20 6.90 -14.69
C SER A 101 -14.26 7.28 -13.63
N HIS A 102 -14.78 6.30 -12.89
CA HIS A 102 -15.85 6.49 -11.90
C HIS A 102 -15.37 6.56 -10.43
N MET A 103 -14.05 6.57 -10.17
CA MET A 103 -13.51 6.67 -8.80
C MET A 103 -13.65 8.08 -8.23
N THR A 104 -14.86 8.44 -7.83
CA THR A 104 -15.13 9.68 -7.10
C THR A 104 -14.65 9.53 -5.66
N ALA A 105 -13.52 10.16 -5.33
CA ALA A 105 -13.12 10.40 -3.95
C ALA A 105 -14.15 11.34 -3.32
N SER A 106 -14.68 10.98 -2.16
CA SER A 106 -15.58 11.85 -1.39
C SER A 106 -15.20 11.79 0.08
N GLU A 107 -15.60 12.80 0.84
CA GLU A 107 -15.32 12.86 2.27
C GLU A 107 -16.44 12.21 3.08
N TYR A 108 -16.07 11.32 3.99
CA TYR A 108 -16.97 10.72 4.96
C TYR A 108 -16.35 10.86 6.35
N GLN A 109 -17.00 11.63 7.24
CA GLN A 109 -16.51 11.89 8.60
C GLN A 109 -15.06 12.40 8.66
N GLY A 110 -14.70 13.32 7.75
CA GLY A 110 -13.34 13.90 7.67
C GLY A 110 -12.28 12.99 7.06
N ARG A 111 -12.65 11.82 6.52
CA ARG A 111 -11.74 10.90 5.80
C ARG A 111 -12.09 10.85 4.32
N LYS A 112 -11.07 10.88 3.46
CA LYS A 112 -11.24 10.59 2.02
C LYS A 112 -11.60 9.12 1.85
N VAL A 113 -12.75 8.85 1.25
CA VAL A 113 -13.24 7.50 0.94
C VAL A 113 -13.51 7.35 -0.54
N THR A 114 -13.29 6.13 -1.04
CA THR A 114 -13.63 5.75 -2.42
C THR A 114 -15.10 5.32 -2.47
N LEU A 115 -15.89 5.99 -3.32
CA LEU A 115 -17.31 5.66 -3.49
C LEU A 115 -17.50 4.43 -4.38
N ASN A 116 -18.62 3.73 -4.19
CA ASN A 116 -19.08 2.59 -5.00
C ASN A 116 -18.13 1.39 -5.07
N LYS A 117 -17.09 1.35 -4.24
CA LYS A 117 -16.15 0.23 -4.13
C LYS A 117 -16.39 -0.56 -2.83
N PRO A 118 -16.95 -1.77 -2.91
CA PRO A 118 -17.11 -2.62 -1.74
C PRO A 118 -15.77 -3.06 -1.17
N PHE A 119 -15.64 -3.05 0.15
CA PHE A 119 -14.49 -3.56 0.88
C PHE A 119 -14.94 -4.55 1.96
N ARG A 120 -14.03 -5.45 2.37
CA ARG A 120 -14.32 -6.45 3.42
C ARG A 120 -14.18 -5.83 4.81
N THR A 121 -15.03 -6.29 5.72
CA THR A 121 -15.02 -5.89 7.13
C THR A 121 -14.89 -7.13 8.02
N PRO A 122 -13.65 -7.60 8.30
CA PRO A 122 -13.41 -8.88 9.00
C PRO A 122 -14.04 -8.95 10.39
N ASN A 123 -13.95 -7.86 11.16
CA ASN A 123 -14.50 -7.76 12.52
C ASN A 123 -15.80 -6.94 12.55
N GLY A 124 -16.45 -6.79 11.39
CA GLY A 124 -17.68 -6.01 11.27
C GLY A 124 -18.94 -6.85 11.49
N PRO A 125 -20.09 -6.21 11.76
CA PRO A 125 -21.38 -6.90 11.88
C PRO A 125 -21.85 -7.54 10.57
N LYS A 126 -21.20 -7.22 9.44
CA LYS A 126 -21.47 -7.73 8.10
C LYS A 126 -20.16 -8.00 7.39
N LYS A 127 -20.21 -8.79 6.31
CA LYS A 127 -19.02 -9.22 5.57
C LYS A 127 -18.35 -8.10 4.78
N SER A 128 -19.15 -7.22 4.20
CA SER A 128 -18.66 -6.15 3.33
C SER A 128 -19.39 -4.85 3.59
N ALA A 129 -18.72 -3.74 3.29
CA ALA A 129 -19.26 -2.40 3.38
C ALA A 129 -18.90 -1.60 2.13
N VAL A 130 -19.71 -0.59 1.81
CA VAL A 130 -19.49 0.30 0.66
C VAL A 130 -19.99 1.69 1.00
N TYR A 131 -19.23 2.70 0.56
CA TYR A 131 -19.65 4.10 0.65
C TYR A 131 -20.43 4.48 -0.59
N VAL A 132 -21.62 5.04 -0.40
CA VAL A 132 -22.53 5.43 -1.49
C VAL A 132 -23.17 6.77 -1.17
N LYS A 133 -23.47 7.55 -2.21
CA LYS A 133 -24.31 8.75 -2.07
C LYS A 133 -25.77 8.34 -2.06
N ASN A 134 -26.52 8.85 -1.09
CA ASN A 134 -27.98 8.74 -1.07
C ASN A 134 -28.60 9.77 -2.05
N ASP A 135 -29.90 9.68 -2.29
CA ASP A 135 -30.64 10.58 -3.19
C ASP A 135 -30.56 12.05 -2.73
N LYS A 136 -30.28 12.28 -1.45
CA LYS A 136 -30.03 13.59 -0.83
C LYS A 136 -28.58 14.09 -0.95
N GLY A 137 -27.73 13.42 -1.73
CA GLY A 137 -26.31 13.77 -1.90
C GLY A 137 -25.37 13.43 -0.73
N LYS A 138 -25.90 12.99 0.41
CA LYS A 138 -25.10 12.58 1.59
C LYS A 138 -24.42 11.22 1.37
N VAL A 139 -23.14 11.14 1.70
CA VAL A 139 -22.40 9.86 1.73
C VAL A 139 -22.84 9.03 2.94
N VAL A 140 -23.27 7.80 2.70
CA VAL A 140 -23.67 6.81 3.71
C VAL A 140 -22.85 5.53 3.53
N ILE A 141 -22.62 4.82 4.64
CA ILE A 141 -22.00 3.49 4.62
C ILE A 141 -23.08 2.41 4.61
N VAL A 142 -23.11 1.59 3.57
CA VAL A 142 -24.01 0.46 3.44
C VAL A 142 -23.24 -0.81 3.76
N ARG A 143 -23.71 -1.56 4.76
CA ARG A 143 -23.12 -2.84 5.18
C ARG A 143 -23.98 -4.00 4.67
N PHE A 144 -23.38 -5.02 4.08
CA PHE A 144 -24.09 -6.13 3.43
C PHE A 144 -23.31 -7.45 3.48
N GLY A 145 -24.02 -8.54 3.23
CA GLY A 145 -23.46 -9.90 3.27
C GLY A 145 -23.33 -10.48 4.70
N ASP A 146 -23.38 -11.80 4.77
CA ASP A 146 -23.23 -12.55 6.02
C ASP A 146 -21.74 -12.92 6.26
N PRO A 147 -21.15 -12.59 7.42
CA PRO A 147 -19.75 -12.94 7.73
C PRO A 147 -19.46 -14.44 7.67
N ASN A 148 -20.40 -15.28 8.08
CA ASN A 148 -20.23 -16.72 8.24
C ASN A 148 -20.48 -17.50 6.94
N MET A 149 -21.06 -16.87 5.91
CA MET A 149 -21.39 -17.54 4.66
C MET A 149 -20.47 -17.11 3.51
N LYS A 150 -20.01 -18.09 2.72
CA LYS A 150 -19.33 -17.87 1.43
C LYS A 150 -20.36 -17.74 0.31
N ILE A 151 -20.21 -16.70 -0.50
CA ILE A 151 -21.00 -16.54 -1.72
C ILE A 151 -20.49 -17.57 -2.74
N LYS A 152 -21.37 -18.47 -3.17
CA LYS A 152 -21.08 -19.52 -4.16
C LYS A 152 -21.59 -19.10 -5.53
N LYS A 153 -21.07 -17.97 -6.04
CA LYS A 153 -21.46 -17.38 -7.34
C LYS A 153 -21.18 -18.32 -8.53
N ASN A 154 -20.15 -19.15 -8.39
CA ASN A 154 -19.75 -20.15 -9.39
C ASN A 154 -20.77 -21.28 -9.57
N ILE A 155 -21.76 -21.44 -8.68
CA ILE A 155 -22.80 -22.48 -8.80
C ILE A 155 -24.09 -21.82 -9.34
N PRO A 156 -24.47 -22.05 -10.61
CA PRO A 156 -25.58 -21.34 -11.27
C PRO A 156 -26.92 -21.54 -10.55
N SER A 157 -27.18 -22.75 -10.05
CA SER A 157 -28.41 -23.07 -9.31
C SER A 157 -28.54 -22.25 -8.03
N ARG A 158 -27.45 -22.11 -7.25
CA ARG A 158 -27.44 -21.28 -6.04
C ARG A 158 -27.61 -19.81 -6.33
N ARG A 159 -26.97 -19.32 -7.40
CA ARG A 159 -27.13 -17.94 -7.88
C ARG A 159 -28.58 -17.65 -8.26
N LYS A 160 -29.20 -18.52 -9.07
CA LYS A 160 -30.61 -18.40 -9.48
C LYS A 160 -31.55 -18.39 -8.27
N SER A 161 -31.38 -19.33 -7.33
CA SER A 161 -32.22 -19.39 -6.12
C SER A 161 -32.03 -18.19 -5.19
N PHE A 162 -30.82 -17.62 -5.09
CA PHE A 162 -30.62 -16.39 -4.33
C PHE A 162 -31.33 -15.21 -5.00
N ARG A 163 -31.13 -15.04 -6.31
CA ARG A 163 -31.72 -13.94 -7.08
C ARG A 163 -33.25 -13.96 -7.05
N ALA A 164 -33.85 -15.14 -7.15
CA ALA A 164 -35.31 -15.31 -7.06
C ALA A 164 -35.86 -14.93 -5.68
N ARG A 165 -35.25 -15.41 -4.59
CA ARG A 165 -35.71 -15.12 -3.21
C ARG A 165 -35.53 -13.66 -2.81
N HIS A 166 -34.57 -12.96 -3.40
CA HIS A 166 -34.25 -11.57 -3.07
C HIS A 166 -34.74 -10.54 -4.08
N ASN A 167 -35.48 -10.96 -5.12
CA ASN A 167 -35.96 -10.11 -6.21
C ASN A 167 -34.85 -9.24 -6.79
N CYS A 168 -33.75 -9.89 -7.23
CA CYS A 168 -32.58 -9.19 -7.76
C CYS A 168 -32.78 -8.61 -9.16
N ASP A 169 -33.95 -8.80 -9.77
CA ASP A 169 -34.32 -8.19 -11.04
C ASP A 169 -34.73 -6.72 -10.84
N ASN A 170 -35.32 -6.39 -9.68
CA ASN A 170 -35.47 -5.00 -9.22
C ASN A 170 -34.91 -4.81 -7.80
N PRO A 171 -33.57 -4.75 -7.67
CA PRO A 171 -32.90 -4.75 -6.37
C PRO A 171 -32.99 -3.41 -5.61
N GLY A 172 -33.54 -2.37 -6.24
CA GLY A 172 -33.70 -1.03 -5.67
C GLY A 172 -32.45 -0.13 -5.78
N PRO A 173 -32.45 1.03 -5.10
CA PRO A 173 -31.38 2.02 -5.24
C PRO A 173 -30.05 1.58 -4.60
N LYS A 174 -28.94 2.17 -5.07
CA LYS A 174 -27.56 1.85 -4.65
C LYS A 174 -27.31 2.06 -3.15
N TRP A 175 -28.10 2.88 -2.47
CA TRP A 175 -27.95 3.11 -1.03
C TRP A 175 -28.66 2.06 -0.15
N LYS A 176 -29.23 1.00 -0.75
CA LYS A 176 -29.79 -0.15 -0.02
C LYS A 176 -28.88 -1.38 -0.09
N ALA A 177 -28.86 -2.16 0.99
CA ALA A 177 -28.04 -3.37 1.10
C ALA A 177 -28.43 -4.49 0.11
N ARG A 178 -29.68 -4.50 -0.36
CA ARG A 178 -30.18 -5.49 -1.35
C ARG A 178 -29.45 -5.35 -2.68
N TYR A 179 -29.28 -4.12 -3.17
CA TYR A 179 -28.54 -3.83 -4.40
C TYR A 179 -27.15 -4.47 -4.39
N TRP A 180 -26.39 -4.23 -3.34
CA TRP A 180 -25.03 -4.75 -3.22
C TRP A 180 -24.98 -6.26 -2.99
N SER A 181 -25.94 -6.82 -2.24
CA SER A 181 -26.05 -8.26 -2.09
C SER A 181 -26.34 -8.96 -3.43
N CYS A 182 -27.25 -8.40 -4.24
CA CYS A 182 -27.57 -8.90 -5.57
C CYS A 182 -26.44 -8.71 -6.58
N LYS A 183 -25.61 -7.66 -6.43
CA LYS A 183 -24.41 -7.46 -7.25
C LYS A 183 -23.30 -8.45 -6.90
N ALA A 184 -23.21 -8.84 -5.63
CA ALA A 184 -22.21 -9.79 -5.16
C ALA A 184 -22.55 -11.25 -5.52
N TRP A 185 -23.83 -11.59 -5.71
CA TRP A 185 -24.34 -12.93 -6.09
C TRP A 185 -24.56 -13.09 -7.60
#